data_AF-A0A1D3JGE4-F1
#
_entry.id   AF-A0A1D3JGE4-F1
#
_cell.length_a   1.000
_cell.length_b   1.000
_cell.length_c   1.000
_cell.angle_alpha   90.00
_cell.angle_beta   90.00
_cell.angle_gamma   90.00
#
_symmetry.space_group_name_H-M   'P 1'
#
loop_
_entity.id
_entity.type
_entity.pdbx_description
1 polymer ?
#
loop_
_entity_poly.entity_id
_entity_poly.type
_entity_poly.pdbx_seq_one_letter_code
_entity_poly.pdbx_strand_id
1 'polypeptide(L)'
;MKNTFNIEHFPSKTFDAKLPEIIYSDDIIQYITNNQAHEANTWASNLYTYIDNYLNKFPVHISEHNPNKRCRDLVRTLNLIKKNIDESEHKTSYEFIGKNIDSFINTFINRGYDGCSINDNNEDSDVLSNKEFDDRCEDIAYVKYNSCQINNSIHCEEIKKHFQQQIQIFQAINAFNEPKYTETLKFYDFITKDNLENILKEIDCTPCENSVFPFSRTNVSISVVISLLGLTLMGFLYYRRSPLGHWFNTKILKNNKNENNIIDEITSELSEDSSELLYKNSPNVGYHMNYHDLGVS
;
A
#
# COMPACT_ATOMS: atom_id res chain seq x y z
N MET A 1 18.71 33.36 9.61
CA MET A 1 19.63 33.11 8.47
C MET A 1 18.76 32.80 7.28
N LYS A 2 18.91 33.51 6.15
CA LYS A 2 18.01 33.30 4.99
C LYS A 2 18.46 32.08 4.19
N ASN A 3 17.51 31.24 3.76
CA ASN A 3 17.76 30.07 2.90
C ASN A 3 17.25 30.31 1.47
N THR A 4 17.50 29.35 0.57
CA THR A 4 17.15 29.43 -0.87
C THR A 4 15.98 28.53 -1.25
N PHE A 5 15.16 28.08 -0.28
CA PHE A 5 13.98 27.25 -0.55
C PHE A 5 13.00 27.99 -1.47
N ASN A 6 12.48 27.36 -2.51
CA ASN A 6 11.58 28.00 -3.48
C ASN A 6 10.51 27.01 -3.94
N ILE A 7 9.66 27.41 -4.88
CA ILE A 7 8.52 26.62 -5.35
C ILE A 7 8.95 25.24 -5.90
N GLU A 8 10.12 25.13 -6.54
CA GLU A 8 10.62 23.87 -7.10
C GLU A 8 11.04 22.85 -6.03
N HIS A 9 11.24 23.30 -4.78
CA HIS A 9 11.58 22.44 -3.66
C HIS A 9 10.35 21.84 -2.97
N PHE A 10 9.13 22.20 -3.38
CA PHE A 10 7.94 21.55 -2.85
C PHE A 10 7.88 20.08 -3.26
N PRO A 11 7.27 19.21 -2.43
CA PRO A 11 7.14 17.79 -2.72
C PRO A 11 6.55 17.51 -4.10
N SER A 12 5.45 18.16 -4.48
CA SER A 12 4.78 17.91 -5.76
C SER A 12 5.77 17.98 -6.93
N LYS A 13 6.55 19.07 -7.01
CA LYS A 13 7.58 19.30 -8.03
C LYS A 13 8.75 18.33 -7.92
N THR A 14 9.26 18.15 -6.71
CA THR A 14 10.46 17.33 -6.46
C THR A 14 10.23 15.87 -6.81
N PHE A 15 9.05 15.33 -6.51
CA PHE A 15 8.74 13.92 -6.74
C PHE A 15 8.14 13.67 -8.12
N ASP A 16 7.36 14.61 -8.68
CA ASP A 16 6.88 14.54 -10.07
C ASP A 16 8.04 14.45 -11.06
N ALA A 17 9.13 15.19 -10.84
CA ALA A 17 10.30 15.11 -11.73
C ALA A 17 11.03 13.75 -11.64
N LYS A 18 11.06 13.13 -10.46
CA LYS A 18 11.81 11.88 -10.23
C LYS A 18 11.10 10.64 -10.74
N LEU A 19 9.77 10.62 -10.74
CA LEU A 19 9.00 9.44 -11.11
C LEU A 19 9.27 9.02 -12.57
N PRO A 20 9.14 9.92 -13.58
CA PRO A 20 9.45 9.59 -14.98
C PRO A 20 10.89 9.11 -15.18
N GLU A 21 11.85 9.72 -14.49
CA GLU A 21 13.27 9.32 -14.58
C GLU A 21 13.52 7.90 -14.07
N ILE A 22 12.79 7.46 -13.04
CA ILE A 22 13.03 6.15 -12.40
C ILE A 22 12.31 5.04 -13.16
N ILE A 23 11.09 5.31 -13.64
CA ILE A 23 10.29 4.30 -14.34
C ILE A 23 10.36 4.42 -15.85
N TYR A 24 11.11 5.37 -16.39
CA TYR A 24 11.26 5.63 -17.81
C TYR A 24 9.90 5.79 -18.50
N SER A 25 8.98 6.57 -17.90
CA SER A 25 7.61 6.70 -18.41
C SER A 25 7.56 7.42 -19.76
N ASP A 26 8.43 8.40 -19.96
CA ASP A 26 8.47 9.17 -21.21
C ASP A 26 8.97 8.29 -22.36
N ASP A 27 9.94 7.42 -22.09
CA ASP A 27 10.47 6.45 -23.07
C ASP A 27 9.38 5.48 -23.53
N ILE A 28 8.61 4.88 -22.60
CA ILE A 28 7.54 3.94 -22.99
C ILE A 28 6.42 4.64 -23.76
N ILE A 29 6.05 5.86 -23.38
CA ILE A 29 5.07 6.65 -24.15
C ILE A 29 5.60 6.91 -25.57
N GLN A 30 6.87 7.26 -25.71
CA GLN A 30 7.52 7.44 -27.00
C GLN A 30 7.55 6.14 -27.81
N TYR A 31 7.87 5.00 -27.19
CA TYR A 31 7.89 3.70 -27.89
C TYR A 31 6.51 3.28 -28.38
N ILE A 32 5.46 3.56 -27.60
CA ILE A 32 4.07 3.30 -28.02
C ILE A 32 3.69 4.22 -29.19
N THR A 33 4.01 5.50 -29.09
CA THR A 33 3.69 6.52 -30.11
C THR A 33 4.38 6.22 -31.44
N ASN A 34 5.61 5.74 -31.41
CA ASN A 34 6.43 5.47 -32.60
C ASN A 34 6.31 4.02 -33.14
N ASN A 35 5.37 3.22 -32.62
CA ASN A 35 5.21 1.80 -32.98
C ASN A 35 6.48 0.94 -32.75
N GLN A 36 7.25 1.25 -31.71
CA GLN A 36 8.48 0.56 -31.32
C GLN A 36 8.19 -0.59 -30.34
N ALA A 37 7.52 -1.64 -30.83
CA ALA A 37 7.05 -2.74 -30.00
C ALA A 37 8.18 -3.51 -29.29
N HIS A 38 9.36 -3.63 -29.88
CA HIS A 38 10.47 -4.35 -29.27
C HIS A 38 11.01 -3.64 -28.03
N GLU A 39 11.22 -2.34 -28.13
CA GLU A 39 11.68 -1.46 -27.06
C GLU A 39 10.64 -1.36 -25.94
N ALA A 40 9.36 -1.21 -26.30
CA ALA A 40 8.25 -1.22 -25.34
C ALA A 40 8.16 -2.55 -24.56
N ASN A 41 8.38 -3.69 -25.23
CA ASN A 41 8.39 -4.99 -24.56
C ASN A 41 9.63 -5.18 -23.65
N THR A 42 10.75 -4.57 -24.01
CA THR A 42 11.95 -4.54 -23.14
C THR A 42 11.68 -3.71 -21.89
N TRP A 43 11.05 -2.55 -22.03
CA TRP A 43 10.59 -1.75 -20.90
C TRP A 43 9.64 -2.54 -19.99
N ALA A 44 8.63 -3.20 -20.57
CA ALA A 44 7.65 -3.98 -19.82
C ALA A 44 8.28 -5.15 -19.04
N SER A 45 9.33 -5.76 -19.58
CA SER A 45 10.09 -6.83 -18.91
C SER A 45 10.86 -6.33 -17.69
N ASN A 46 11.25 -5.05 -17.67
CA ASN A 46 11.98 -4.42 -16.57
C ASN A 46 11.08 -3.65 -15.58
N LEU A 47 9.77 -3.56 -15.84
CA LEU A 47 8.82 -2.78 -15.05
C LEU A 47 8.86 -3.12 -13.55
N TYR A 48 9.07 -4.40 -13.20
CA TYR A 48 9.16 -4.84 -11.79
C TYR A 48 10.32 -4.16 -11.09
N THR A 49 11.49 -4.19 -11.71
CA THR A 49 12.70 -3.56 -11.19
C THR A 49 12.54 -2.05 -11.09
N TYR A 50 11.92 -1.41 -12.08
CA TYR A 50 11.69 0.03 -12.05
C TYR A 50 10.77 0.46 -10.90
N ILE A 51 9.65 -0.24 -10.72
CA ILE A 51 8.70 0.01 -9.63
C ILE A 51 9.39 -0.25 -8.28
N ASP A 52 10.07 -1.37 -8.10
CA ASP A 52 10.74 -1.67 -6.84
C ASP A 52 11.84 -0.65 -6.53
N ASN A 53 12.60 -0.19 -7.53
CA ASN A 53 13.57 0.89 -7.36
C ASN A 53 12.91 2.20 -6.90
N TYR A 54 11.76 2.56 -7.50
CA TYR A 54 11.00 3.75 -7.11
C TYR A 54 10.50 3.64 -5.66
N LEU A 55 9.88 2.51 -5.30
CA LEU A 55 9.37 2.29 -3.94
C LEU A 55 10.49 2.21 -2.90
N ASN A 56 11.64 1.63 -3.23
CA ASN A 56 12.80 1.59 -2.34
C ASN A 56 13.42 2.97 -2.12
N LYS A 57 13.32 3.86 -3.12
CA LYS A 57 13.75 5.26 -2.98
C LYS A 57 12.79 6.06 -2.09
N PHE A 58 11.51 5.70 -2.05
CA PHE A 58 10.47 6.37 -1.26
C PHE A 58 9.68 5.38 -0.40
N PRO A 59 10.33 4.76 0.61
CA PRO A 59 9.75 3.63 1.30
C PRO A 59 8.58 4.02 2.22
N VAL A 60 7.64 3.09 2.42
CA VAL A 60 6.37 3.25 3.17
C VAL A 60 6.54 3.81 4.58
N HIS A 61 7.67 3.58 5.22
CA HIS A 61 7.89 4.01 6.60
C HIS A 61 8.45 5.44 6.73
N ILE A 62 8.81 6.10 5.62
CA ILE A 62 9.34 7.47 5.64
C ILE A 62 8.20 8.45 5.34
N SER A 63 7.59 8.93 6.41
CA SER A 63 6.45 9.86 6.38
C SER A 63 6.73 11.20 5.67
N GLU A 64 7.99 11.66 5.63
CA GLU A 64 8.41 12.86 4.88
C GLU A 64 8.15 12.73 3.38
N HIS A 65 8.22 11.51 2.84
CA HIS A 65 8.02 11.26 1.41
C HIS A 65 6.55 11.07 1.02
N ASN A 66 5.64 11.03 2.00
CA ASN A 66 4.23 10.73 1.80
C ASN A 66 4.01 9.51 0.89
N PRO A 67 4.36 8.30 1.35
CA PRO A 67 4.44 7.11 0.50
C PRO A 67 3.12 6.74 -0.17
N ASN A 68 1.98 7.03 0.47
CA ASN A 68 0.67 6.87 -0.16
C ASN A 68 0.52 7.78 -1.38
N LYS A 69 0.93 9.05 -1.28
CA LYS A 69 0.98 9.98 -2.42
C LYS A 69 1.93 9.49 -3.51
N ARG A 70 3.12 9.00 -3.15
CA ARG A 70 4.06 8.41 -4.13
C ARG A 70 3.49 7.22 -4.87
N CYS A 71 2.71 6.38 -4.19
CA CYS A 71 1.99 5.27 -4.81
C CYS A 71 0.88 5.75 -5.74
N ARG A 72 0.08 6.74 -5.31
CA ARG A 72 -0.96 7.37 -6.14
C ARG A 72 -0.38 7.97 -7.42
N ASP A 73 0.76 8.66 -7.34
CA ASP A 73 1.44 9.24 -8.51
C ASP A 73 1.93 8.16 -9.46
N LEU A 74 2.51 7.08 -8.93
CA LEU A 74 2.92 5.92 -9.72
C LEU A 74 1.71 5.28 -10.45
N VAL A 75 0.61 5.03 -9.74
CA VAL A 75 -0.60 4.44 -10.32
C VAL A 75 -1.16 5.33 -11.44
N ARG A 76 -1.22 6.65 -11.24
CA ARG A 76 -1.62 7.61 -12.28
C ARG A 76 -0.75 7.51 -13.52
N THR A 77 0.57 7.51 -13.37
CA THR A 77 1.49 7.41 -14.50
C THR A 77 1.34 6.08 -15.24
N LEU A 78 1.15 4.98 -14.51
CA LEU A 78 0.88 3.67 -15.09
C LEU A 78 -0.46 3.63 -15.86
N ASN A 79 -1.50 4.27 -15.31
CA ASN A 79 -2.79 4.42 -16.01
C ASN A 79 -2.70 5.31 -17.25
N LEU A 80 -1.86 6.35 -17.23
CA LEU A 80 -1.58 7.16 -18.41
C LEU A 80 -0.91 6.33 -19.51
N ILE A 81 0.04 5.46 -19.17
CA ILE A 81 0.67 4.54 -20.12
C ILE A 81 -0.39 3.60 -20.72
N LYS A 82 -1.30 3.04 -19.89
CA LYS A 82 -2.42 2.23 -20.38
C LYS A 82 -3.33 2.99 -21.34
N LYS A 83 -3.69 4.23 -21.01
CA LYS A 83 -4.49 5.10 -21.89
C LYS A 83 -3.82 5.28 -23.25
N ASN A 84 -2.51 5.53 -23.28
CA ASN A 84 -1.73 5.64 -24.53
C ASN A 84 -1.73 4.32 -25.33
N ILE A 85 -1.70 3.16 -24.66
CA ILE A 85 -1.85 1.86 -25.32
C ILE A 85 -3.25 1.73 -25.96
N ASP A 86 -4.30 2.09 -25.22
CA ASP A 86 -5.69 1.96 -25.66
C ASP A 86 -6.00 2.90 -26.84
N GLU A 87 -5.38 4.08 -26.87
CA GLU A 87 -5.49 5.08 -27.95
C GLU A 87 -4.59 4.76 -29.17
N SER A 88 -3.64 3.82 -29.05
CA SER A 88 -2.74 3.43 -30.14
C SER A 88 -3.46 2.62 -31.23
N GLU A 89 -3.19 2.94 -32.51
CA GLU A 89 -3.63 2.13 -33.66
C GLU A 89 -3.08 0.69 -33.59
N HIS A 90 -1.99 0.47 -32.85
CA HIS A 90 -1.32 -0.80 -32.69
C HIS A 90 -1.52 -1.42 -31.30
N LYS A 91 -2.63 -1.10 -30.61
CA LYS A 91 -2.92 -1.57 -29.23
C LYS A 91 -2.65 -3.05 -28.98
N THR A 92 -2.93 -3.93 -29.95
CA THR A 92 -2.72 -5.38 -29.83
C THR A 92 -1.26 -5.75 -29.61
N SER A 93 -0.33 -4.94 -30.14
CA SER A 93 1.12 -5.11 -29.96
C SER A 93 1.58 -4.82 -28.53
N TYR A 94 0.74 -4.12 -27.74
CA TYR A 94 1.05 -3.64 -26.39
C TYR A 94 0.15 -4.24 -25.31
N GLU A 95 -0.75 -5.16 -25.65
CA GLU A 95 -1.71 -5.78 -24.71
C GLU A 95 -1.00 -6.43 -23.50
N PHE A 96 0.17 -7.04 -23.74
CA PHE A 96 1.01 -7.61 -22.67
C PHE A 96 1.45 -6.55 -21.65
N ILE A 97 1.77 -5.34 -22.11
CA ILE A 97 2.21 -4.24 -21.24
C ILE A 97 1.06 -3.79 -20.34
N GLY A 98 -0.13 -3.60 -20.92
CA GLY A 98 -1.33 -3.25 -20.16
C GLY A 98 -1.66 -4.27 -19.07
N LYS A 99 -1.61 -5.58 -19.40
CA LYS A 99 -1.83 -6.67 -18.43
C LYS A 99 -0.78 -6.70 -17.31
N ASN A 100 0.49 -6.44 -17.65
CA ASN A 100 1.53 -6.36 -16.63
C ASN A 100 1.25 -5.21 -15.66
N ILE A 101 0.91 -4.03 -16.17
CA ILE A 101 0.53 -2.87 -15.34
C ILE A 101 -0.63 -3.22 -14.40
N ASP A 102 -1.69 -3.85 -14.90
CA ASP A 102 -2.82 -4.27 -14.05
C ASP A 102 -2.40 -5.22 -12.94
N SER A 103 -1.55 -6.19 -13.26
CA SER A 103 -0.97 -7.11 -12.28
C SER A 103 -0.26 -6.36 -11.16
N PHE A 104 0.56 -5.35 -11.49
CA PHE A 104 1.25 -4.53 -10.49
C PHE A 104 0.33 -3.75 -9.59
N ILE A 105 -0.62 -3.02 -10.17
CA ILE A 105 -1.50 -2.13 -9.42
C ILE A 105 -2.23 -2.91 -8.34
N ASN A 106 -2.66 -4.14 -8.66
CA ASN A 106 -3.31 -5.04 -7.72
C ASN A 106 -2.42 -5.49 -6.54
N THR A 107 -1.09 -5.37 -6.64
CA THR A 107 -0.18 -5.72 -5.54
C THR A 107 0.04 -4.61 -4.52
N PHE A 108 -0.25 -3.34 -4.82
CA PHE A 108 0.13 -2.23 -3.93
C PHE A 108 -0.58 -2.24 -2.58
N ILE A 109 -1.87 -2.61 -2.55
CA ILE A 109 -2.63 -2.73 -1.29
C ILE A 109 -1.92 -3.70 -0.34
N ASN A 110 -1.48 -4.85 -0.86
CA ASN A 110 -0.78 -5.87 -0.08
C ASN A 110 0.65 -5.45 0.36
N ARG A 111 1.18 -4.35 -0.19
CA ARG A 111 2.50 -3.80 0.15
C ARG A 111 2.43 -2.68 1.21
N GLY A 112 1.26 -2.45 1.82
CA GLY A 112 1.08 -1.45 2.88
C GLY A 112 0.82 -0.03 2.37
N TYR A 113 0.39 0.11 1.11
CA TYR A 113 -0.02 1.39 0.53
C TYR A 113 -1.54 1.52 0.53
N ASP A 114 -2.15 1.55 1.72
CA ASP A 114 -3.61 1.57 1.89
C ASP A 114 -4.27 2.81 1.25
N GLY A 115 -3.52 3.91 1.13
CA GLY A 115 -3.96 5.16 0.49
C GLY A 115 -3.54 5.31 -0.98
N CYS A 116 -3.14 4.21 -1.64
CA CYS A 116 -2.74 4.20 -3.05
C CYS A 116 -3.92 4.21 -4.03
N SER A 117 -5.10 3.79 -3.54
CA SER A 117 -6.28 3.69 -4.41
C SER A 117 -6.79 5.08 -4.76
N ILE A 118 -6.67 5.44 -6.02
CA ILE A 118 -7.53 6.44 -6.63
C ILE A 118 -8.37 5.67 -7.64
N ASN A 119 -9.68 5.79 -7.53
CA ASN A 119 -10.59 5.44 -8.60
C ASN A 119 -10.38 6.43 -9.76
N ASP A 120 -9.31 6.28 -10.54
CA ASP A 120 -9.04 7.06 -11.76
C ASP A 120 -9.88 6.52 -12.95
N ASN A 121 -11.14 6.18 -12.70
CA ASN A 121 -12.03 5.67 -13.75
C ASN A 121 -12.75 6.78 -14.53
N ASN A 122 -12.51 8.06 -14.26
CA ASN A 122 -13.28 9.13 -14.89
C ASN A 122 -12.38 10.15 -15.60
N GLU A 123 -12.73 10.32 -16.87
CA GLU A 123 -12.14 11.16 -17.90
C GLU A 123 -11.94 12.62 -17.48
N ASP A 124 -10.79 13.15 -17.94
CA ASP A 124 -10.34 14.55 -17.94
C ASP A 124 -11.34 15.52 -18.60
N SER A 125 -12.46 15.82 -17.93
CA SER A 125 -13.35 16.94 -18.31
C SER A 125 -13.45 18.03 -17.25
N ASP A 126 -12.68 17.90 -16.16
CA ASP A 126 -12.76 18.80 -15.01
C ASP A 126 -11.88 20.04 -15.13
N VAL A 127 -12.29 21.11 -14.43
CA VAL A 127 -11.54 22.38 -14.32
C VAL A 127 -10.15 22.19 -13.68
N LEU A 128 -9.98 21.15 -12.87
CA LEU A 128 -8.70 20.75 -12.26
C LEU A 128 -8.63 19.22 -12.21
N SER A 129 -7.53 18.64 -12.71
CA SER A 129 -7.34 17.19 -12.65
C SER A 129 -7.21 16.70 -11.20
N ASN A 130 -7.62 15.45 -10.95
CA ASN A 130 -7.45 14.83 -9.63
C ASN A 130 -5.98 14.82 -9.18
N LYS A 131 -5.04 14.71 -10.13
CA LYS A 131 -3.60 14.80 -9.86
C LYS A 131 -3.23 16.17 -9.33
N GLU A 132 -3.57 17.23 -10.05
CA GLU A 132 -3.22 18.59 -9.64
C GLU A 132 -3.85 18.95 -8.29
N PHE A 133 -5.06 18.50 -8.01
CA PHE A 133 -5.67 18.71 -6.69
C PHE A 133 -4.89 18.02 -5.56
N ASP A 134 -4.50 16.77 -5.76
CA ASP A 134 -3.71 15.97 -4.82
C ASP A 134 -2.30 16.54 -4.61
N ASP A 135 -1.64 17.01 -5.68
CA ASP A 135 -0.34 17.70 -5.64
C ASP A 135 -0.39 18.96 -4.76
N ARG A 136 -1.42 19.77 -4.95
CA ARG A 136 -1.59 20.99 -4.15
C ARG A 136 -1.87 20.67 -2.68
N CYS A 137 -2.64 19.60 -2.41
CA CYS A 137 -2.86 19.15 -1.04
C CYS A 137 -1.54 18.70 -0.37
N GLU A 138 -0.67 18.02 -1.12
CA GLU A 138 0.66 17.66 -0.65
C GLU A 138 1.50 18.86 -0.26
N ASP A 139 1.53 19.89 -1.11
CA ASP A 139 2.33 21.09 -0.84
C ASP A 139 1.79 21.89 0.35
N ILE A 140 0.48 22.00 0.51
CA ILE A 140 -0.13 22.62 1.70
C ILE A 140 0.20 21.81 2.96
N ALA A 141 0.15 20.48 2.89
CA ALA A 141 0.52 19.63 4.01
C ALA A 141 2.00 19.82 4.37
N TYR A 142 2.87 20.04 3.38
CA TYR A 142 4.27 20.37 3.61
C TYR A 142 4.44 21.71 4.35
N VAL A 143 3.69 22.75 3.95
CA VAL A 143 3.72 24.08 4.61
C VAL A 143 3.45 23.95 6.10
N LYS A 144 2.42 23.19 6.49
CA LYS A 144 2.02 22.97 7.89
C LYS A 144 3.16 22.55 8.81
N TYR A 145 4.16 21.83 8.29
CA TYR A 145 5.28 21.30 9.07
C TYR A 145 6.61 22.02 8.80
N ASN A 146 6.69 22.85 7.76
CA ASN A 146 7.94 23.46 7.28
C ASN A 146 7.82 24.99 7.09
N SER A 147 6.80 25.63 7.68
CA SER A 147 6.55 27.06 7.56
C SER A 147 7.76 27.92 7.93
N CYS A 148 8.58 27.53 8.92
CA CYS A 148 9.80 28.26 9.25
C CYS A 148 10.91 28.20 8.18
N GLN A 149 11.06 27.08 7.46
CA GLN A 149 11.98 27.04 6.33
C GLN A 149 11.50 27.99 5.23
N ILE A 150 10.20 27.98 4.95
CA ILE A 150 9.57 28.82 3.94
C ILE A 150 9.71 30.31 4.31
N ASN A 151 9.35 30.69 5.53
CA ASN A 151 9.41 32.08 6.00
C ASN A 151 10.82 32.66 6.05
N ASN A 152 11.82 31.81 6.31
CA ASN A 152 13.23 32.20 6.26
C ASN A 152 13.80 32.21 4.83
N SER A 153 13.04 31.84 3.80
CA SER A 153 13.54 31.85 2.43
C SER A 153 13.65 33.27 1.87
N ILE A 154 14.66 33.50 1.02
CA ILE A 154 14.71 34.68 0.15
C ILE A 154 13.54 34.74 -0.85
N HIS A 155 12.89 33.61 -1.13
CA HIS A 155 11.76 33.47 -2.04
C HIS A 155 10.39 33.46 -1.33
N CYS A 156 10.32 33.77 -0.03
CA CYS A 156 9.06 33.63 0.73
C CYS A 156 7.87 34.39 0.09
N GLU A 157 8.07 35.63 -0.35
CA GLU A 157 6.99 36.43 -0.95
C GLU A 157 6.46 35.81 -2.26
N GLU A 158 7.35 35.16 -3.03
CA GLU A 158 6.97 34.44 -4.24
C GLU A 158 6.12 33.21 -3.90
N ILE A 159 6.55 32.43 -2.89
CA ILE A 159 5.83 31.26 -2.38
C ILE A 159 4.46 31.68 -1.82
N LYS A 160 4.40 32.77 -1.05
CA LYS A 160 3.17 33.30 -0.48
C LYS A 160 2.17 33.69 -1.57
N LYS A 161 2.63 34.41 -2.60
CA LYS A 161 1.81 34.77 -3.76
C LYS A 161 1.31 33.53 -4.51
N HIS A 162 2.17 32.53 -4.69
CA HIS A 162 1.80 31.26 -5.32
C HIS A 162 0.62 30.60 -4.59
N PHE A 163 0.69 30.42 -3.27
CA PHE A 163 -0.42 29.83 -2.51
C PHE A 163 -1.67 30.70 -2.46
N GLN A 164 -1.55 32.03 -2.42
CA GLN A 164 -2.71 32.93 -2.48
C GLN A 164 -3.53 32.73 -3.76
N GLN A 165 -2.87 32.53 -4.91
CA GLN A 165 -3.54 32.22 -6.17
C GLN A 165 -4.23 30.85 -6.11
N GLN A 166 -3.58 29.85 -5.49
CA GLN A 166 -4.17 28.52 -5.34
C GLN A 166 -5.43 28.52 -4.46
N ILE A 167 -5.45 29.28 -3.35
CA ILE A 167 -6.61 29.37 -2.46
C ILE A 167 -7.88 29.76 -3.23
N GLN A 168 -7.78 30.70 -4.15
CA GLN A 168 -8.94 31.15 -4.94
C GLN A 168 -9.50 30.01 -5.79
N ILE A 169 -8.63 29.18 -6.36
CA ILE A 169 -9.01 27.97 -7.12
C ILE A 169 -9.68 26.96 -6.18
N PHE A 170 -9.09 26.70 -5.01
CA PHE A 170 -9.72 25.84 -4.00
C PHE A 170 -11.08 26.36 -3.56
N GLN A 171 -11.25 27.67 -3.39
CA GLN A 171 -12.54 28.26 -3.02
C GLN A 171 -13.59 28.09 -4.13
N ALA A 172 -13.18 28.11 -5.40
CA ALA A 172 -14.07 27.81 -6.52
C ALA A 172 -14.43 26.32 -6.59
N ILE A 173 -13.49 25.42 -6.29
CA ILE A 173 -13.68 23.95 -6.32
C ILE A 173 -14.47 23.44 -5.11
N ASN A 174 -14.19 23.96 -3.91
CA ASN A 174 -14.80 23.54 -2.65
C ASN A 174 -16.28 23.97 -2.52
N ALA A 175 -16.78 24.77 -3.48
CA ALA A 175 -18.22 24.98 -3.65
C ALA A 175 -18.95 23.74 -4.23
N PHE A 176 -18.20 22.75 -4.73
CA PHE A 176 -18.73 21.47 -5.21
C PHE A 176 -18.43 20.36 -4.20
N ASN A 177 -19.47 19.77 -3.63
CA ASN A 177 -19.43 18.57 -2.77
C ASN A 177 -19.07 17.31 -3.57
N GLU A 178 -18.06 17.37 -4.44
CA GLU A 178 -17.68 16.24 -5.26
C GLU A 178 -16.93 15.18 -4.44
N PRO A 179 -17.34 13.90 -4.51
CA PRO A 179 -16.72 12.83 -3.75
C PRO A 179 -15.21 12.70 -3.95
N LYS A 180 -14.71 12.86 -5.18
CA LYS A 180 -13.30 12.66 -5.55
C LYS A 180 -12.34 13.62 -4.81
N TYR A 181 -12.71 14.89 -4.71
CA TYR A 181 -11.92 15.90 -3.97
C TYR A 181 -12.03 15.67 -2.47
N THR A 182 -13.23 15.31 -1.99
CA THR A 182 -13.47 15.01 -0.57
C THR A 182 -12.65 13.80 -0.10
N GLU A 183 -12.52 12.76 -0.91
CA GLU A 183 -11.67 11.60 -0.62
C GLU A 183 -10.19 11.98 -0.57
N THR A 184 -9.73 12.80 -1.52
CA THR A 184 -8.35 13.25 -1.55
C THR A 184 -7.98 14.08 -0.30
N LEU A 185 -8.85 14.99 0.13
CA LEU A 185 -8.65 15.80 1.34
C LEU A 185 -8.49 14.96 2.61
N LYS A 186 -9.16 13.80 2.70
CA LYS A 186 -9.03 12.88 3.85
C LYS A 186 -7.62 12.32 4.01
N PHE A 187 -6.86 12.14 2.92
CA PHE A 187 -5.47 11.64 3.01
C PHE A 187 -4.52 12.63 3.72
N TYR A 188 -4.91 13.90 3.83
CA TYR A 188 -4.11 14.98 4.41
C TYR A 188 -4.69 15.54 5.72
N ASP A 189 -5.73 14.90 6.26
CA ASP A 189 -6.49 15.38 7.43
C ASP A 189 -7.05 16.80 7.25
N PHE A 190 -7.42 17.16 6.02
CA PHE A 190 -8.05 18.43 5.70
C PHE A 190 -9.56 18.31 5.88
N ILE A 191 -10.02 18.58 7.11
CA ILE A 191 -11.42 18.41 7.51
C ILE A 191 -12.30 19.59 7.09
N THR A 192 -11.76 20.81 7.06
CA THR A 192 -12.52 22.03 6.76
C THR A 192 -11.73 22.99 5.87
N LYS A 193 -12.44 23.90 5.19
CA LYS A 193 -11.84 25.03 4.47
C LYS A 193 -10.94 25.88 5.37
N ASP A 194 -11.37 26.12 6.61
CA ASP A 194 -10.62 26.92 7.58
C ASP A 194 -9.27 26.28 7.92
N ASN A 195 -9.16 24.94 7.89
CA ASN A 195 -7.88 24.26 8.10
C ASN A 195 -6.85 24.65 7.04
N LEU A 196 -7.24 24.72 5.76
CA LEU A 196 -6.35 25.09 4.65
C LEU A 196 -5.90 26.55 4.75
N GLU A 197 -6.85 27.46 4.96
CA GLU A 197 -6.55 28.89 5.08
C GLU A 197 -5.67 29.19 6.30
N ASN A 198 -5.87 28.46 7.41
CA ASN A 198 -5.06 28.65 8.61
C ASN A 198 -3.62 28.14 8.43
N ILE A 199 -3.41 27.01 7.73
CA ILE A 199 -2.06 26.54 7.39
C ILE A 199 -1.34 27.58 6.53
N LEU A 200 -2.03 28.16 5.55
CA LEU A 200 -1.40 29.12 4.63
C LEU A 200 -1.14 30.49 5.27
N LYS A 201 -1.86 30.86 6.33
CA LYS A 201 -1.53 32.03 7.16
C LYS A 201 -0.19 31.88 7.90
N GLU A 202 0.33 30.66 8.06
CA GLU A 202 1.67 30.45 8.62
C GLU A 202 2.76 30.99 7.69
N ILE A 203 2.48 31.23 6.40
CA ILE A 203 3.40 31.90 5.47
C ILE A 203 3.23 33.41 5.60
N ASP A 204 3.85 33.99 6.62
CA ASP A 204 3.82 35.43 6.87
C ASP A 204 5.06 36.16 6.35
N CYS A 205 6.11 35.41 5.97
CA CYS A 205 7.43 35.92 5.56
C CYS A 205 8.17 36.71 6.63
N THR A 206 7.82 36.48 7.90
CA THR A 206 8.58 36.95 9.05
C THR A 206 9.65 35.90 9.39
N PRO A 207 10.93 36.28 9.50
CA PRO A 207 11.97 35.33 9.88
C PRO A 207 11.63 34.65 11.22
N CYS A 208 11.62 33.32 11.25
CA CYS A 208 11.47 32.62 12.52
C CYS A 208 12.69 32.91 13.39
N GLU A 209 12.46 33.32 14.64
CA GLU A 209 13.52 33.25 15.65
C GLU A 209 13.91 31.77 15.80
N ASN A 210 15.22 31.49 15.76
CA ASN A 210 15.73 30.12 15.83
C ASN A 210 15.39 29.49 17.19
N SER A 211 14.17 29.00 17.38
CA SER A 211 13.94 27.90 18.31
C SER A 211 14.44 26.65 17.61
N VAL A 212 15.55 26.11 18.10
CA VAL A 212 16.04 24.79 17.75
C VAL A 212 14.90 23.79 17.96
N PHE A 213 14.22 23.38 16.90
CA PHE A 213 13.29 22.25 16.92
C PHE A 213 13.75 21.21 15.92
N PRO A 214 14.23 20.04 16.39
CA PRO A 214 14.23 18.84 15.59
C PRO A 214 12.85 18.19 15.78
N PHE A 215 11.85 18.55 14.98
CA PHE A 215 10.66 17.72 14.91
C PHE A 215 10.87 16.63 13.86
N SER A 216 11.70 15.65 14.25
CA SER A 216 11.63 14.31 13.69
C SER A 216 10.21 13.82 13.86
N ARG A 217 9.60 13.33 12.77
CA ARG A 217 8.26 12.74 12.77
C ARG A 217 8.30 11.36 13.43
N THR A 218 8.56 11.31 14.72
CA THR A 218 8.28 10.16 15.58
C THR A 218 7.26 10.63 16.59
N ASN A 219 5.98 10.41 16.33
CA ASN A 219 4.92 10.13 17.30
C ASN A 219 3.56 10.13 16.60
N VAL A 220 3.30 9.05 15.85
CA VAL A 220 1.93 8.56 15.68
C VAL A 220 1.76 7.42 16.70
N SER A 221 1.09 7.75 17.80
CA SER A 221 0.29 6.86 18.66
C SER A 221 0.78 5.43 18.89
N ILE A 222 1.92 5.27 19.59
CA ILE A 222 2.30 4.00 20.24
C ILE A 222 1.54 3.77 21.58
N SER A 223 0.66 4.69 21.98
CA SER A 223 0.07 4.67 23.33
C SER A 223 -1.06 3.66 23.55
N VAL A 224 -1.69 3.08 22.51
CA VAL A 224 -2.84 2.18 22.72
C VAL A 224 -2.46 0.71 22.65
N VAL A 225 -1.45 0.35 21.85
CA VAL A 225 -1.04 -1.05 21.65
C VAL A 225 -0.22 -1.59 22.83
N ILE A 226 0.59 -0.74 23.49
CA ILE A 226 1.39 -1.15 24.66
C ILE A 226 0.50 -1.43 25.87
N SER A 227 -0.61 -0.71 26.05
CA SER A 227 -1.54 -0.93 27.16
C SER A 227 -2.23 -2.29 27.10
N LEU A 228 -2.61 -2.76 25.90
CA LEU A 228 -3.28 -4.05 25.72
C LEU A 228 -2.31 -5.24 25.82
N LEU A 229 -1.09 -5.11 25.30
CA LEU A 229 -0.07 -6.17 25.41
C LEU A 229 0.51 -6.28 26.82
N GLY A 230 0.66 -5.15 27.53
CA GLY A 230 1.10 -5.14 28.93
C GLY A 230 0.09 -5.79 29.88
N LEU A 231 -1.21 -5.54 29.67
CA LEU A 231 -2.28 -6.15 30.48
C LEU A 231 -2.42 -7.66 30.22
N THR A 232 -2.25 -8.12 28.97
CA THR A 232 -2.33 -9.55 28.64
C THR A 232 -1.12 -10.35 29.15
N LEU A 233 0.10 -9.80 29.07
CA LEU A 233 1.30 -10.45 29.61
C LEU A 233 1.32 -10.51 31.14
N MET A 234 0.89 -9.42 31.81
CA MET A 234 0.75 -9.44 33.26
C MET A 234 -0.34 -10.42 33.70
N GLY A 235 -1.50 -10.44 33.02
CA GLY A 235 -2.57 -11.40 33.27
C GLY A 235 -2.11 -12.86 33.14
N PHE A 236 -1.30 -13.19 32.12
CA PHE A 236 -0.75 -14.54 31.94
C PHE A 236 0.24 -14.94 33.06
N LEU A 237 1.09 -14.02 33.51
CA LEU A 237 2.03 -14.26 34.60
C LEU A 237 1.32 -14.44 35.95
N TYR A 238 0.28 -13.64 36.22
CA TYR A 238 -0.57 -13.79 37.41
C TYR A 238 -1.40 -15.08 37.35
N TYR A 239 -1.92 -15.47 36.17
CA TYR A 239 -2.61 -16.74 35.98
C TYR A 239 -1.70 -17.93 36.30
N ARG A 240 -0.45 -17.94 35.80
CA ARG A 240 0.49 -19.04 36.01
C ARG A 240 1.00 -19.15 37.46
N ARG A 241 1.02 -18.05 38.22
CA ARG A 241 1.51 -18.02 39.61
C ARG A 241 0.42 -17.98 40.68
N SER A 242 -0.85 -17.86 40.30
CA SER A 242 -1.98 -17.89 41.23
C SER A 242 -2.47 -19.34 41.47
N PRO A 243 -2.89 -19.69 42.70
CA PRO A 243 -3.51 -20.98 43.00
C PRO A 243 -4.78 -21.25 42.17
N LEU A 244 -5.42 -20.20 41.62
CA LEU A 244 -6.56 -20.33 40.71
C LEU A 244 -6.18 -20.92 39.33
N GLY A 245 -4.97 -20.64 38.81
CA GLY A 245 -4.52 -21.18 37.53
C GLY A 245 -4.19 -22.67 37.60
N HIS A 246 -3.64 -23.13 38.73
CA HIS A 246 -3.48 -24.56 38.98
C HIS A 246 -4.84 -25.26 39.01
N TRP A 247 -5.86 -24.67 39.65
CA TRP A 247 -7.21 -25.24 39.72
C TRP A 247 -7.87 -25.39 38.33
N PHE A 248 -7.77 -24.39 37.46
CA PHE A 248 -8.30 -24.48 36.08
C PHE A 248 -7.62 -25.56 35.24
N ASN A 249 -6.28 -25.68 35.33
CA ASN A 249 -5.55 -26.74 34.62
C ASN A 249 -5.93 -28.14 35.10
N THR A 250 -6.21 -28.31 36.40
CA THR A 250 -6.59 -29.61 36.96
C THR A 250 -8.05 -29.99 36.68
N LYS A 251 -8.92 -29.01 36.39
CA LYS A 251 -10.35 -29.25 36.10
C LYS A 251 -10.61 -29.49 34.61
N ILE A 252 -9.93 -28.75 33.73
CA ILE A 252 -10.05 -28.91 32.26
C ILE A 252 -9.36 -30.19 31.78
N LEU A 253 -8.17 -30.53 32.32
CA LEU A 253 -7.50 -31.79 31.97
C LEU A 253 -8.24 -33.04 32.51
N LYS A 254 -9.12 -32.86 33.51
CA LYS A 254 -10.02 -33.91 33.98
C LYS A 254 -11.25 -34.09 33.07
N ASN A 255 -11.65 -33.05 32.34
CA ASN A 255 -12.81 -33.11 31.44
C ASN A 255 -12.45 -33.75 30.09
N ASN A 256 -11.23 -33.56 29.59
CA ASN A 256 -10.77 -34.20 28.34
C ASN A 256 -10.43 -35.69 28.48
N LYS A 257 -10.35 -36.24 29.71
CA LYS A 257 -10.24 -37.69 29.91
C LYS A 257 -11.56 -38.44 29.71
N ASN A 258 -12.70 -37.75 29.72
CA ASN A 258 -14.01 -38.38 29.50
C ASN A 258 -14.40 -38.45 28.01
N GLU A 259 -13.86 -37.61 27.12
CA GLU A 259 -14.10 -37.73 25.67
C GLU A 259 -13.30 -38.88 25.04
N ASN A 260 -12.09 -39.15 25.53
CA ASN A 260 -11.30 -40.28 25.03
C ASN A 260 -11.91 -41.65 25.39
N ASN A 261 -12.64 -41.75 26.50
CA ASN A 261 -13.35 -42.98 26.87
C ASN A 261 -14.55 -43.25 25.94
N ILE A 262 -15.22 -42.21 25.42
CA ILE A 262 -16.35 -42.37 24.49
C ILE A 262 -15.86 -42.80 23.10
N ILE A 263 -14.70 -42.29 22.65
CA ILE A 263 -14.10 -42.70 21.37
C ILE A 263 -13.54 -44.12 21.45
N ASP A 264 -12.91 -44.52 22.56
CA ASP A 264 -12.43 -45.91 22.75
C ASP A 264 -13.61 -46.91 22.87
N GLU A 265 -14.73 -46.53 23.49
CA GLU A 265 -15.94 -47.36 23.59
C GLU A 265 -16.66 -47.51 22.23
N ILE A 266 -16.73 -46.43 21.43
CA ILE A 266 -17.25 -46.48 20.04
C ILE A 266 -16.30 -47.26 19.10
N THR A 267 -14.99 -47.18 19.32
CA THR A 267 -13.99 -47.88 18.50
C THR A 267 -13.89 -49.37 18.87
N SER A 268 -14.13 -49.75 20.14
CA SER A 268 -14.25 -51.15 20.54
C SER A 268 -15.56 -51.79 20.07
N GLU A 269 -16.70 -51.07 20.13
CA GLU A 269 -17.98 -51.57 19.60
C GLU A 269 -17.98 -51.69 18.06
N LEU A 270 -17.22 -50.85 17.33
CA LEU A 270 -17.06 -50.97 15.86
C LEU A 270 -15.99 -51.99 15.44
N SER A 271 -15.06 -52.36 16.33
CA SER A 271 -14.00 -53.34 16.06
C SER A 271 -14.39 -54.78 16.42
N GLU A 272 -15.37 -54.98 17.31
CA GLU A 272 -15.88 -56.31 17.66
C GLU A 272 -16.91 -56.86 16.65
N ASP A 273 -17.41 -56.04 15.71
CA ASP A 273 -18.51 -56.43 14.79
C ASP A 273 -18.08 -56.59 13.30
N SER A 274 -16.80 -56.80 13.01
CA SER A 274 -16.36 -57.06 11.61
C SER A 274 -15.38 -58.23 11.42
N SER A 275 -15.23 -59.11 12.41
CA SER A 275 -14.52 -60.38 12.25
C SER A 275 -15.44 -61.59 12.49
N GLU A 276 -16.57 -61.65 11.79
CA GLU A 276 -17.18 -62.93 11.44
C GLU A 276 -17.30 -63.05 9.91
N LEU A 277 -16.71 -64.14 9.41
CA LEU A 277 -16.88 -64.76 8.08
C LEU A 277 -15.93 -64.33 6.95
N LEU A 278 -14.71 -64.85 7.05
CA LEU A 278 -14.04 -65.46 5.91
C LEU A 278 -14.75 -66.77 5.51
N TYR A 279 -15.15 -66.84 4.23
CA TYR A 279 -15.16 -68.00 3.34
C TYR A 279 -15.99 -69.26 3.67
N LYS A 280 -16.95 -69.58 2.79
CA LYS A 280 -17.27 -70.97 2.42
C LYS A 280 -17.63 -71.11 0.93
N ASN A 281 -16.89 -72.03 0.27
CA ASN A 281 -17.16 -72.75 -0.99
C ASN A 281 -16.55 -72.22 -2.32
N SER A 282 -15.29 -72.65 -2.61
CA SER A 282 -14.76 -73.47 -3.75
C SER A 282 -15.49 -73.57 -5.11
N PRO A 283 -14.87 -74.00 -6.25
CA PRO A 283 -13.45 -74.36 -6.52
C PRO A 283 -12.84 -73.89 -7.89
N ASN A 284 -11.49 -74.04 -7.96
CA ASN A 284 -10.71 -74.72 -9.03
C ASN A 284 -9.83 -73.92 -10.03
N VAL A 285 -8.63 -74.50 -10.22
CA VAL A 285 -7.61 -74.28 -11.28
C VAL A 285 -6.81 -72.97 -11.15
N GLY A 286 -5.48 -72.90 -11.16
CA GLY A 286 -4.40 -73.85 -11.40
C GLY A 286 -3.17 -73.07 -11.88
N TYR A 287 -2.00 -73.43 -11.34
CA TYR A 287 -0.64 -73.13 -11.79
C TYR A 287 0.06 -71.83 -11.34
N HIS A 288 1.11 -72.07 -10.56
CA HIS A 288 2.29 -71.24 -10.35
C HIS A 288 2.99 -70.86 -11.66
N MET A 289 3.57 -69.66 -11.74
CA MET A 289 4.92 -69.49 -12.29
C MET A 289 5.63 -68.30 -11.64
N ASN A 290 6.88 -68.54 -11.29
CA ASN A 290 7.84 -67.65 -10.66
C ASN A 290 8.80 -67.17 -11.76
N TYR A 291 9.11 -65.88 -11.84
CA TYR A 291 10.24 -65.40 -12.64
C TYR A 291 11.05 -64.38 -11.85
N HIS A 292 12.30 -64.73 -11.60
CA HIS A 292 13.37 -63.81 -11.24
C HIS A 292 14.10 -63.39 -12.53
N ASP A 293 14.16 -62.07 -12.72
CA ASP A 293 15.29 -61.20 -13.08
C ASP A 293 16.30 -61.51 -14.21
N LEU A 294 16.75 -60.38 -14.79
CA LEU A 294 17.92 -60.13 -15.66
C LEU A 294 17.84 -60.43 -17.17
N GLY A 295 17.86 -59.36 -17.97
CA GLY A 295 19.07 -59.03 -18.73
C GLY A 295 19.31 -59.66 -20.12
N VAL A 296 19.08 -58.81 -21.14
CA VAL A 296 19.90 -58.55 -22.35
C VAL A 296 19.83 -59.51 -23.56
N SER A 297 19.71 -58.82 -24.72
CA SER A 297 19.84 -59.15 -26.15
C SER A 297 18.65 -59.80 -26.86
#